data_AF-A0A0S8AVQ4-F1
#
_entry.id   AF-A0A0S8AVQ4-F1
#
_cell.length_a   1.000
_cell.length_b   1.000
_cell.length_c   1.000
_cell.angle_alpha   90.00
_cell.angle_beta   90.00
_cell.angle_gamma   90.00
#
_symmetry.space_group_name_H-M   'P 1'
#
loop_
_entity.id
_entity.type
_entity.pdbx_description
1 polymer ?
#
loop_
_entity_poly.entity_id
_entity_poly.type
_entity_poly.pdbx_seq_one_letter_code
_entity_poly.pdbx_strand_id
1 'polypeptide(L)'
;MFWDSVHSALKVMTHWETHFVVLEYLLLMLTPVILIFLILKKRHALSIQYFRKLFLPIMEAIAIAVSVLTLFPIILGVGEHVAWNFPLRIMQLSPGGFLALIGSLIALAYLIDVIPQLRTLRSVKTLVLGGVCLIFVRIFLNLLNPVIDIEVMDLVPGFWFICGIIIISGVLAKLGYFVFVSFVNVLGSKFDLREEVAELLILPVIATLGFLPVFVYGAWLA
;
A
#
# COMPACT_ATOMS: atom_id res chain seq x y z
N MET A 1 1.18 22.38 9.94
CA MET A 1 0.45 21.10 9.87
C MET A 1 1.00 20.17 8.80
N PHE A 2 0.92 20.46 7.48
CA PHE A 2 1.39 19.51 6.46
C PHE A 2 2.85 19.07 6.64
N TRP A 3 3.77 20.03 6.80
CA TRP A 3 5.19 19.73 7.01
C TRP A 3 5.47 19.01 8.33
N ASP A 4 4.64 19.25 9.35
CA ASP A 4 4.72 18.52 10.62
C ASP A 4 4.32 17.05 10.42
N SER A 5 3.25 16.79 9.65
CA SER A 5 2.85 15.43 9.26
C SER A 5 3.91 14.75 8.38
N VAL A 6 4.58 15.49 7.50
CA VAL A 6 5.72 14.96 6.72
C VAL A 6 6.88 14.58 7.63
N HIS A 7 7.25 15.45 8.58
CA HIS A 7 8.32 15.15 9.53
C HIS A 7 7.97 13.95 10.43
N SER A 8 6.74 13.85 10.91
CA SER A 8 6.24 12.69 11.66
C SER A 8 6.25 11.42 10.81
N ALA A 9 5.87 11.49 9.54
CA ALA A 9 5.94 10.35 8.61
C ALA A 9 7.37 9.85 8.39
N LEU A 10 8.36 10.76 8.33
CA LEU A 10 9.76 10.37 8.24
C LEU A 10 10.26 9.69 9.52
N LYS A 11 9.72 10.06 10.69
CA LYS A 11 10.00 9.35 11.95
C LYS A 11 9.40 7.93 11.96
N VAL A 12 8.27 7.68 11.30
CA VAL A 12 7.77 6.30 11.14
C VAL A 12 8.84 5.45 10.46
N MET A 13 9.50 5.98 9.44
CA MET A 13 10.58 5.26 8.73
C MET A 13 11.84 5.00 9.56
N THR A 14 12.03 5.63 10.72
CA THR A 14 13.19 5.32 11.58
C THR A 14 13.00 4.05 12.42
N HIS A 15 11.77 3.52 12.49
CA HIS A 15 11.46 2.31 13.24
C HIS A 15 11.88 1.07 12.42
N TRP A 16 12.57 0.12 13.07
CA TRP A 16 13.01 -1.10 12.39
C TRP A 16 11.81 -1.97 11.98
N GLU A 17 10.73 -1.92 12.76
CA GLU A 17 9.49 -2.65 12.50
C GLU A 17 8.85 -2.22 11.16
N THR A 18 8.96 -0.93 10.80
CA THR A 18 8.50 -0.41 9.51
C THR A 18 9.24 -1.08 8.36
N HIS A 19 10.54 -1.28 8.47
CA HIS A 19 11.33 -1.97 7.46
C HIS A 19 10.95 -3.44 7.35
N PHE A 20 10.67 -4.11 8.47
CA PHE A 20 10.23 -5.50 8.47
C PHE A 20 8.85 -5.67 7.83
N VAL A 21 7.89 -4.80 8.13
CA VAL A 21 6.57 -4.82 7.49
C VAL A 21 6.67 -4.54 5.99
N VAL A 22 7.53 -3.60 5.57
CA VAL A 22 7.79 -3.35 4.15
C VAL A 22 8.41 -4.58 3.47
N LEU A 23 9.29 -5.32 4.15
CA LEU A 23 9.81 -6.59 3.65
C LEU A 23 8.70 -7.65 3.51
N GLU A 24 7.83 -7.78 4.50
CA GLU A 24 6.67 -8.67 4.44
C GLU A 24 5.75 -8.33 3.27
N TYR A 25 5.44 -7.04 3.09
CA TYR A 25 4.69 -6.52 1.95
C TYR A 25 5.31 -6.96 0.62
N LEU A 26 6.63 -6.81 0.47
CA LEU A 26 7.36 -7.22 -0.73
C LEU A 26 7.23 -8.73 -0.96
N LEU A 27 7.40 -9.54 0.08
CA LEU A 27 7.28 -11.00 -0.02
C LEU A 27 5.86 -11.42 -0.45
N LEU A 28 4.82 -10.82 0.13
CA LEU A 28 3.43 -11.05 -0.26
C LEU A 28 3.21 -10.67 -1.73
N MET A 29 3.73 -9.52 -2.16
CA MET A 29 3.60 -9.04 -3.53
C MET A 29 4.43 -9.84 -4.56
N LEU A 30 5.46 -10.57 -4.12
CA LEU A 30 6.23 -11.50 -4.96
C LEU A 30 5.56 -12.88 -5.09
N THR A 31 4.61 -13.22 -4.22
CA THR A 31 3.89 -14.49 -4.26
C THR A 31 3.24 -14.79 -5.64
N PRO A 32 2.55 -13.85 -6.30
CA PRO A 32 2.02 -14.05 -7.66
C PRO A 32 3.09 -14.39 -8.67
N VAL A 33 4.27 -13.77 -8.55
CA VAL A 33 5.40 -14.00 -9.46
C VAL A 33 5.89 -15.43 -9.33
N ILE A 34 6.09 -15.89 -8.10
CA ILE A 34 6.49 -17.27 -7.80
C ILE A 34 5.44 -18.25 -8.34
N LEU A 35 4.15 -17.96 -8.11
CA LEU A 35 3.05 -18.82 -8.55
C LEU A 35 2.95 -18.90 -10.08
N ILE A 36 3.18 -17.79 -10.78
CA ILE A 36 3.32 -17.76 -12.25
C ILE A 36 4.48 -18.66 -12.70
N PHE A 37 5.65 -18.55 -12.09
CA PHE A 37 6.81 -19.37 -12.45
C PHE A 37 6.58 -20.87 -12.22
N LEU A 38 5.87 -21.24 -11.14
CA LEU A 38 5.58 -22.62 -10.81
C LEU A 38 4.50 -23.22 -11.72
N ILE A 39 3.42 -22.48 -12.00
CA ILE A 39 2.26 -22.99 -12.74
C ILE A 39 2.45 -22.88 -14.26
N LEU A 40 3.02 -21.76 -14.75
CA LEU A 40 3.06 -21.43 -16.17
C LEU A 40 4.35 -21.86 -16.87
N LYS A 41 5.10 -22.79 -16.28
CA LYS A 41 6.32 -23.40 -16.83
C LYS A 41 6.18 -23.96 -18.28
N LYS A 42 4.95 -24.03 -18.83
CA LYS A 42 4.63 -24.55 -20.17
C LYS A 42 3.52 -23.82 -20.99
N ARG A 43 3.05 -22.60 -20.68
CA ARG A 43 1.93 -21.98 -21.46
C ARG A 43 2.07 -20.50 -21.84
N HIS A 44 1.40 -20.16 -22.95
CA HIS A 44 1.40 -18.88 -23.70
C HIS A 44 1.37 -17.59 -22.87
N ALA A 45 2.07 -16.55 -23.36
CA ALA A 45 2.17 -15.20 -22.79
C ALA A 45 0.81 -14.53 -22.46
N LEU A 46 -0.25 -14.84 -23.21
CA LEU A 46 -1.61 -14.35 -22.94
C LEU A 46 -2.10 -14.76 -21.53
N SER A 47 -1.75 -15.95 -21.05
CA SER A 47 -2.16 -16.43 -19.71
C SER A 47 -1.51 -15.64 -18.56
N ILE A 48 -0.29 -15.14 -18.76
CA ILE A 48 0.45 -14.35 -17.76
C ILE A 48 -0.21 -12.97 -17.59
N GLN A 49 -0.64 -12.34 -18.70
CA GLN A 49 -1.27 -11.02 -18.65
C GLN A 49 -2.63 -11.04 -17.95
N TYR A 50 -3.48 -12.04 -18.21
CA TYR A 50 -4.77 -12.18 -17.51
C TYR A 50 -4.58 -12.50 -16.04
N PHE A 51 -3.65 -13.40 -15.72
CA PHE A 51 -3.32 -13.73 -14.32
C PHE A 51 -2.85 -12.48 -13.56
N ARG A 52 -1.96 -11.67 -14.16
CA ARG A 52 -1.50 -10.42 -13.56
C ARG A 52 -2.64 -9.44 -13.28
N LYS A 53 -3.54 -9.25 -14.25
CA LYS A 53 -4.67 -8.32 -14.11
C LYS A 53 -5.66 -8.74 -13.02
N LEU A 54 -5.84 -10.04 -12.79
CA LEU A 54 -6.78 -10.55 -11.80
C LEU A 54 -6.14 -10.70 -10.41
N PHE A 55 -4.93 -11.23 -10.33
CA PHE A 55 -4.37 -11.65 -9.05
C PHE A 55 -3.59 -10.52 -8.35
N LEU A 56 -2.93 -9.65 -9.11
CA LEU A 56 -2.11 -8.57 -8.55
C LEU A 56 -2.92 -7.57 -7.71
N PRO A 57 -4.10 -7.08 -8.15
CA PRO A 57 -4.89 -6.13 -7.34
C PRO A 57 -5.36 -6.73 -6.02
N ILE A 58 -5.66 -8.04 -6.02
CA ILE A 58 -6.10 -8.76 -4.82
C ILE A 58 -4.96 -8.84 -3.81
N MET A 59 -3.78 -9.27 -4.27
CA MET A 59 -2.60 -9.36 -3.40
C MET A 59 -2.14 -7.99 -2.91
N GLU A 60 -2.23 -6.96 -3.74
CA GLU A 60 -1.93 -5.58 -3.36
C GLU A 60 -2.87 -5.08 -2.25
N ALA A 61 -4.17 -5.30 -2.39
CA ALA A 61 -5.16 -4.94 -1.37
C ALA A 61 -4.89 -5.65 -0.04
N ILE A 62 -4.63 -6.96 -0.06
CA ILE A 62 -4.32 -7.75 1.14
C ILE A 62 -3.01 -7.27 1.78
N ALA A 63 -1.95 -7.11 0.97
CA ALA A 63 -0.64 -6.71 1.47
C ALA A 63 -0.68 -5.30 2.09
N ILE A 64 -1.39 -4.35 1.47
CA ILE A 64 -1.58 -3.01 2.03
C ILE A 64 -2.39 -3.07 3.32
N ALA A 65 -3.49 -3.83 3.35
CA ALA A 65 -4.31 -3.97 4.54
C ALA A 65 -3.50 -4.53 5.72
N VAL A 66 -2.79 -5.64 5.53
CA VAL A 66 -1.95 -6.24 6.57
C VAL A 66 -0.87 -5.28 7.03
N SER A 67 -0.20 -4.59 6.09
CA SER A 67 0.88 -3.66 6.42
C SER A 67 0.39 -2.45 7.23
N VAL A 68 -0.67 -1.79 6.77
CA VAL A 68 -1.23 -0.59 7.43
C VAL A 68 -1.85 -0.95 8.78
N LEU A 69 -2.60 -2.06 8.84
CA LEU A 69 -3.16 -2.54 10.11
C LEU A 69 -2.09 -3.02 11.09
N THR A 70 -0.92 -3.44 10.64
CA THR A 70 0.18 -3.80 11.55
C THR A 70 0.88 -2.53 12.04
N LEU A 71 1.14 -1.58 11.15
CA LEU A 71 1.87 -0.34 11.43
C LEU A 71 1.04 0.76 12.08
N PHE A 72 -0.29 0.62 12.16
CA PHE A 72 -1.16 1.71 12.62
C PHE A 72 -0.74 2.38 13.94
N PRO A 73 -0.22 1.67 14.98
CA PRO A 73 0.11 2.33 16.25
C PRO A 73 1.25 3.35 16.07
N ILE A 74 2.24 2.99 15.25
CA ILE A 74 3.38 3.87 14.93
C ILE A 74 2.92 5.00 14.00
N ILE A 75 2.12 4.68 12.97
CA ILE A 75 1.62 5.66 11.99
C ILE A 75 0.77 6.75 12.68
N LEU A 76 -0.11 6.35 13.60
CA LEU A 76 -0.99 7.27 14.34
C LEU A 76 -0.34 7.83 15.62
N GLY A 77 0.90 7.45 15.94
CA GLY A 77 1.59 7.89 17.16
C GLY A 77 0.95 7.41 18.48
N VAL A 78 0.14 6.34 18.44
CA VAL A 78 -0.55 5.77 19.61
C VAL A 78 0.34 4.77 20.37
N GLY A 79 1.41 4.26 19.74
CA GLY A 79 2.37 3.38 20.38
C GLY A 79 3.73 3.34 19.67
N GLU A 80 4.76 2.93 20.40
CA GLU A 80 6.14 2.82 19.90
C GLU A 80 6.40 1.52 19.11
N HIS A 81 5.52 0.53 19.26
CA HIS A 81 5.63 -0.78 18.62
C HIS A 81 4.44 -1.08 17.72
N VAL A 82 4.69 -1.90 16.71
CA VAL A 82 3.65 -2.38 15.79
C VAL A 82 2.74 -3.39 16.45
N ALA A 83 1.53 -3.51 15.93
CA ALA A 83 0.54 -4.45 16.43
C ALA A 83 0.44 -5.67 15.48
N TRP A 84 1.43 -6.56 15.52
CA TRP A 84 1.53 -7.77 14.68
C TRP A 84 0.23 -8.59 14.60
N ASN A 85 -0.46 -8.71 15.73
CA ASN A 85 -1.68 -9.51 15.85
C ASN A 85 -2.95 -8.72 15.54
N PHE A 86 -2.86 -7.42 15.25
CA PHE A 86 -4.04 -6.57 15.06
C PHE A 86 -4.88 -6.95 13.85
N PRO A 87 -4.32 -7.25 12.65
CA PRO A 87 -5.13 -7.72 11.53
C PRO A 87 -5.96 -8.97 11.89
N LEU A 88 -5.32 -9.93 12.59
CA LEU A 88 -5.99 -11.15 13.05
C LEU A 88 -7.05 -10.87 14.12
N ARG A 89 -6.78 -9.96 15.06
CA ARG A 89 -7.75 -9.55 16.08
C ARG A 89 -8.96 -8.88 15.47
N ILE A 90 -8.79 -8.00 14.48
CA ILE A 90 -9.93 -7.40 13.77
C ILE A 90 -10.77 -8.50 13.09
N MET A 91 -10.12 -9.45 12.42
CA MET A 91 -10.82 -10.56 11.77
C MET A 91 -11.65 -11.39 12.77
N GLN A 92 -11.14 -11.59 13.98
CA GLN A 92 -11.84 -12.32 15.05
C GLN A 92 -12.98 -11.51 15.69
N LEU A 93 -12.76 -10.21 15.92
CA LEU A 93 -13.71 -9.34 16.63
C LEU A 93 -14.84 -8.82 15.72
N SER A 94 -14.52 -8.51 14.45
CA SER A 94 -15.47 -8.01 13.46
C SER A 94 -15.16 -8.62 12.08
N PRO A 95 -15.48 -9.91 11.87
CA PRO A 95 -15.23 -10.57 10.59
C PRO A 95 -15.94 -9.88 9.42
N GLY A 96 -17.16 -9.37 9.66
CA GLY A 96 -17.92 -8.62 8.64
C GLY A 96 -17.25 -7.30 8.27
N GLY A 97 -16.78 -6.53 9.25
CA GLY A 97 -16.06 -5.27 8.99
C GLY A 97 -14.74 -5.51 8.27
N PHE A 98 -14.00 -6.55 8.66
CA PHE A 98 -12.76 -6.94 7.98
C PHE A 98 -13.00 -7.39 6.53
N LEU A 99 -14.02 -8.21 6.28
CA LEU A 99 -14.39 -8.62 4.91
C LEU A 99 -14.83 -7.44 4.07
N ALA A 100 -15.60 -6.50 4.64
CA ALA A 100 -15.99 -5.27 3.95
C ALA A 100 -14.76 -4.41 3.61
N LEU A 101 -13.79 -4.29 4.52
CA LEU A 101 -12.52 -3.61 4.27
C LEU A 101 -11.79 -4.26 3.09
N ILE A 102 -11.46 -5.55 3.17
CA ILE A 102 -10.74 -6.25 2.11
C ILE A 102 -11.49 -6.18 0.77
N GLY A 103 -12.80 -6.41 0.78
CA GLY A 103 -13.65 -6.30 -0.41
C GLY A 103 -13.62 -4.91 -1.03
N SER A 104 -13.71 -3.86 -0.22
CA SER A 104 -13.65 -2.46 -0.69
C SER A 104 -12.28 -2.11 -1.27
N LEU A 105 -11.19 -2.56 -0.65
CA LEU A 105 -9.83 -2.36 -1.15
C LEU A 105 -9.60 -3.07 -2.48
N ILE A 106 -10.10 -4.31 -2.62
CA ILE A 106 -10.02 -5.05 -3.88
C ILE A 106 -10.80 -4.31 -4.97
N ALA A 107 -12.04 -3.91 -4.70
CA ALA A 107 -12.87 -3.17 -5.64
C ALA A 107 -12.19 -1.86 -6.07
N LEU A 108 -11.66 -1.07 -5.12
CA LEU A 108 -10.91 0.15 -5.40
C LEU A 108 -9.64 -0.12 -6.21
N ALA A 109 -8.89 -1.17 -5.88
CA ALA A 109 -7.68 -1.53 -6.60
C ALA A 109 -7.97 -1.84 -8.07
N TYR A 110 -9.07 -2.55 -8.35
CA TYR A 110 -9.53 -2.79 -9.72
C TYR A 110 -9.99 -1.51 -10.42
N LEU A 111 -10.81 -0.68 -9.77
CA LEU A 111 -11.29 0.57 -10.34
C LEU A 111 -10.13 1.51 -10.73
N ILE A 112 -9.12 1.60 -9.87
CA ILE A 112 -7.92 2.39 -10.14
C ILE A 112 -7.12 1.82 -11.32
N ASP A 113 -7.00 0.49 -11.41
CA ASP A 113 -6.24 -0.17 -12.48
C ASP A 113 -6.93 -0.09 -13.86
N VAL A 114 -8.24 0.13 -13.90
CA VAL A 114 -9.00 0.36 -15.14
C VAL A 114 -8.63 1.71 -15.77
N ILE A 115 -8.29 2.72 -14.96
CA ILE A 115 -7.96 4.06 -15.44
C ILE A 115 -6.46 4.12 -15.82
N PRO A 116 -6.10 4.25 -17.11
CA PRO A 116 -4.71 4.14 -17.55
C PRO A 116 -3.76 5.14 -16.89
N GLN A 117 -4.23 6.36 -16.64
CA GLN A 117 -3.46 7.44 -16.03
C GLN A 117 -3.19 7.19 -14.54
N LEU A 118 -4.13 6.57 -13.81
CA LEU A 118 -3.93 6.26 -12.38
C LEU A 118 -3.10 5.00 -12.19
N ARG A 119 -3.18 4.06 -13.13
CA ARG A 119 -2.38 2.82 -13.11
C ARG A 119 -0.87 3.07 -13.06
N THR A 120 -0.39 4.16 -13.67
CA THR A 120 1.03 4.53 -13.62
C THR A 120 1.41 5.22 -12.31
N LEU A 121 0.45 5.82 -11.61
CA LEU A 121 0.63 6.51 -10.34
C LEU A 121 0.51 5.53 -9.16
N ARG A 122 1.40 4.54 -9.11
CA ARG A 122 1.39 3.48 -8.08
C ARG A 122 1.37 4.04 -6.66
N SER A 123 2.16 5.08 -6.38
CA SER A 123 2.18 5.71 -5.06
C SER A 123 0.83 6.33 -4.66
N VAL A 124 0.07 6.86 -5.62
CA VAL A 124 -1.29 7.38 -5.38
C VAL A 124 -2.25 6.24 -5.10
N LYS A 125 -2.13 5.11 -5.82
CA LYS A 125 -2.92 3.91 -5.52
C LYS A 125 -2.68 3.41 -4.10
N THR A 126 -1.41 3.29 -3.68
CA THR A 126 -1.06 2.92 -2.31
C THR A 126 -1.59 3.91 -1.28
N LEU A 127 -1.53 5.22 -1.57
CA LEU A 127 -2.14 6.25 -0.72
C LEU A 127 -3.65 6.03 -0.55
N VAL A 128 -4.38 5.82 -1.65
CA VAL A 128 -5.85 5.64 -1.58
C VAL A 128 -6.19 4.38 -0.78
N LEU A 129 -5.57 3.25 -1.10
CA LEU A 129 -5.84 1.98 -0.41
C LEU A 129 -5.42 2.04 1.07
N GLY A 130 -4.23 2.55 1.36
CA GLY A 130 -3.73 2.70 2.73
C GLY A 130 -4.52 3.74 3.53
N GLY A 131 -4.98 4.81 2.89
CA GLY A 131 -5.84 5.82 3.51
C GLY A 131 -7.19 5.24 3.93
N VAL A 132 -7.82 4.42 3.07
CA VAL A 132 -9.04 3.68 3.42
C VAL A 132 -8.79 2.75 4.62
N CYS A 133 -7.66 2.05 4.66
CA CYS A 133 -7.28 1.24 5.83
C CYS A 133 -7.15 2.09 7.10
N LEU A 134 -6.51 3.26 7.04
CA LEU A 134 -6.35 4.13 8.21
C LEU A 134 -7.69 4.69 8.71
N ILE A 135 -8.57 5.10 7.80
CA ILE A 135 -9.94 5.51 8.14
C ILE A 135 -10.68 4.36 8.84
N PHE A 136 -10.59 3.15 8.29
CA PHE A 136 -11.17 1.97 8.90
C PHE A 136 -10.63 1.72 10.32
N VAL A 137 -9.32 1.84 10.53
CA VAL A 137 -8.72 1.72 11.86
C VAL A 137 -9.31 2.74 12.82
N ARG A 138 -9.41 4.00 12.41
CA ARG A 138 -9.95 5.07 13.26
C ARG A 138 -11.40 4.79 13.66
N ILE A 139 -12.23 4.38 12.70
CA ILE A 139 -13.63 3.98 12.94
C ILE A 139 -13.69 2.78 13.89
N PHE A 140 -12.86 1.76 13.67
CA PHE A 140 -12.83 0.55 14.49
C PHE A 140 -12.39 0.85 15.94
N LEU A 141 -11.37 1.70 16.12
CA LEU A 141 -10.94 2.12 17.45
C LEU A 141 -12.02 2.91 18.18
N ASN A 142 -12.76 3.77 17.48
CA ASN A 142 -13.88 4.49 18.08
C ASN A 142 -15.01 3.55 18.53
N LEU A 143 -15.32 2.53 17.73
CA LEU A 143 -16.32 1.51 18.12
C LEU A 143 -15.90 0.73 19.38
N LEU A 144 -14.60 0.53 19.58
CA LEU A 144 -14.08 -0.15 20.78
C LEU A 144 -14.00 0.77 22.00
N ASN A 145 -13.82 2.07 21.79
CA ASN A 145 -13.72 3.07 22.85
C ASN A 145 -14.44 4.36 22.44
N PRO A 146 -15.77 4.46 22.66
CA PRO A 146 -16.63 5.53 22.15
C PRO A 146 -16.46 6.87 22.89
N VAL A 147 -15.33 7.07 23.59
CA VAL A 147 -15.00 8.32 24.28
C VAL A 147 -14.63 9.43 23.29
N ILE A 148 -14.35 9.08 22.03
CA ILE A 148 -13.93 10.02 20.98
C ILE A 148 -15.09 10.17 19.99
N ASP A 149 -15.87 11.25 20.07
CA ASP A 149 -16.83 11.57 19.00
C ASP A 149 -16.05 11.91 17.72
N ILE A 150 -15.98 10.96 16.78
CA ILE A 150 -15.36 11.16 15.47
C ILE A 150 -16.44 11.54 14.48
N GLU A 151 -16.44 12.80 14.02
CA GLU A 151 -17.25 13.20 12.89
C GLU A 151 -16.57 12.81 11.57
N VAL A 152 -17.36 12.53 10.53
CA VAL A 152 -16.83 12.17 9.21
C VAL A 152 -15.97 13.31 8.62
N MET A 153 -16.25 14.56 8.99
CA MET A 153 -15.47 15.72 8.57
C MET A 153 -14.04 15.72 9.12
N ASP A 154 -13.78 15.03 10.24
CA ASP A 154 -12.43 14.94 10.83
C ASP A 154 -11.52 13.94 10.10
N LEU A 155 -12.10 13.11 9.22
CA LEU A 155 -11.36 12.09 8.46
C LEU A 155 -10.82 12.62 7.12
N VAL A 156 -11.33 13.75 6.63
CA VAL A 156 -10.94 14.33 5.34
C VAL A 156 -10.10 15.58 5.56
N PRO A 157 -8.85 15.60 5.09
CA PRO A 157 -7.98 16.74 5.29
C PRO A 157 -8.40 17.94 4.44
N GLY A 158 -8.05 19.13 4.91
CA GLY A 158 -8.30 20.36 4.16
C GLY A 158 -7.63 20.37 2.78
N PHE A 159 -8.18 21.17 1.86
CA PHE A 159 -7.76 21.24 0.45
C PHE A 159 -6.23 21.32 0.26
N TRP A 160 -5.55 22.20 1.00
CA TRP A 160 -4.10 22.38 0.88
C TRP A 160 -3.28 21.14 1.24
N PHE A 161 -3.75 20.37 2.22
CA PHE A 161 -3.11 19.13 2.63
C PHE A 161 -3.30 18.05 1.55
N ILE A 162 -4.50 17.95 0.98
CA ILE A 162 -4.78 17.06 -0.16
C ILE A 162 -3.89 17.42 -1.37
N CYS A 163 -3.75 18.71 -1.69
CA CYS A 163 -2.84 19.13 -2.76
C CYS A 163 -1.39 18.72 -2.46
N GLY A 164 -0.91 18.96 -1.23
CA GLY A 164 0.44 18.60 -0.81
C GLY A 164 0.72 17.10 -0.92
N ILE A 165 -0.19 16.26 -0.42
CA ILE A 165 0.00 14.81 -0.42
C ILE A 165 -0.06 14.21 -1.83
N ILE A 166 -0.91 14.77 -2.71
CA ILE A 166 -0.95 14.38 -4.13
C ILE A 166 0.36 14.75 -4.83
N ILE A 167 0.90 15.94 -4.57
CA ILE A 167 2.19 16.38 -5.13
C ILE A 167 3.31 15.44 -4.69
N ILE A 168 3.44 15.15 -3.38
CA ILE A 168 4.45 14.21 -2.87
C ILE A 168 4.26 12.83 -3.52
N SER A 169 3.04 12.32 -3.58
CA SER A 169 2.75 11.03 -4.20
C SER A 169 3.14 10.99 -5.68
N GLY A 170 2.89 12.08 -6.41
CA GLY A 170 3.29 12.22 -7.81
C GLY A 170 4.80 12.27 -8.02
N VAL A 171 5.53 12.99 -7.14
CA VAL A 171 7.00 13.03 -7.16
C VAL A 171 7.57 11.64 -6.88
N LEU A 172 7.07 10.94 -5.87
CA LEU A 172 7.51 9.58 -5.54
C LEU A 172 7.19 8.58 -6.65
N ALA A 173 6.05 8.69 -7.31
CA ALA A 173 5.72 7.85 -8.45
C ALA A 173 6.73 8.04 -9.61
N LYS A 174 7.13 9.29 -9.89
CA LYS A 174 8.16 9.59 -10.89
C LYS A 174 9.54 9.07 -10.49
N LEU A 175 9.92 9.21 -9.22
CA LEU A 175 11.16 8.65 -8.70
C LEU A 175 11.17 7.12 -8.81
N GLY A 176 10.06 6.47 -8.46
CA GLY A 176 9.89 5.04 -8.65
C GLY A 176 10.04 4.59 -10.10
N TYR A 177 9.47 5.35 -11.05
CA TYR A 177 9.66 5.08 -12.48
C TYR A 177 11.12 5.23 -12.93
N PHE A 178 11.84 6.23 -12.42
CA PHE A 178 13.27 6.38 -12.71
C PHE A 178 14.10 5.20 -12.20
N VAL A 179 13.81 4.74 -10.97
CA VAL A 179 14.43 3.53 -10.40
C VAL A 179 14.11 2.31 -11.26
N PHE A 180 12.86 2.18 -11.71
CA PHE A 180 12.43 1.10 -12.59
C PHE A 180 13.24 1.03 -13.88
N VAL A 181 13.26 2.12 -14.65
CA VAL A 181 13.97 2.17 -15.94
C VAL A 181 15.46 1.87 -15.74
N SER A 182 16.07 2.44 -14.70
CA SER A 182 17.48 2.18 -14.38
C SER A 182 17.73 0.70 -14.06
N PHE A 183 16.85 0.08 -13.28
CA PHE A 183 16.99 -1.31 -12.87
C PHE A 183 16.76 -2.29 -14.03
N VAL A 184 15.75 -2.04 -14.86
CA VAL A 184 15.49 -2.83 -16.08
C VAL A 184 16.66 -2.75 -17.04
N ASN A 185 17.24 -1.57 -17.25
CA ASN A 185 18.41 -1.43 -18.12
C ASN A 185 19.61 -2.25 -17.61
N VAL A 186 19.88 -2.21 -16.30
CA VAL A 186 20.98 -2.97 -15.70
C VAL A 186 20.71 -4.48 -15.75
N LEU A 187 19.52 -4.95 -15.37
CA LEU A 187 19.16 -6.37 -15.39
C LEU A 187 19.05 -6.93 -16.80
N GLY A 188 18.43 -6.20 -17.72
CA GLY A 188 18.29 -6.58 -19.12
C GLY A 188 19.66 -6.78 -19.76
N SER A 189 20.60 -5.87 -19.50
CA SER A 189 21.98 -5.98 -20.02
C SER A 189 22.78 -7.16 -19.44
N LYS A 190 22.49 -7.58 -18.20
CA LYS A 190 23.29 -8.60 -17.48
C LYS A 190 22.70 -10.00 -17.45
N PHE A 191 21.37 -10.13 -17.48
CA PHE A 191 20.67 -11.38 -17.19
C PHE A 191 19.69 -11.84 -18.28
N ASP A 192 19.60 -11.10 -19.40
CA ASP A 192 18.69 -11.40 -20.52
C ASP A 192 17.24 -11.70 -20.05
N LEU A 193 16.82 -10.95 -19.02
CA LEU A 193 15.49 -11.08 -18.43
C LEU A 193 14.46 -10.45 -19.35
N ARG A 194 13.37 -11.17 -19.60
CA ARG A 194 12.21 -10.61 -20.31
C ARG A 194 11.66 -9.41 -19.54
N GLU A 195 11.35 -8.34 -20.26
CA GLU A 195 10.83 -7.09 -19.71
C GLU A 195 9.63 -7.31 -18.78
N GLU A 196 8.73 -8.22 -19.15
CA GLU A 196 7.55 -8.59 -18.35
C GLU A 196 7.89 -9.15 -16.95
N VAL A 197 8.99 -9.89 -16.84
CA VAL A 197 9.47 -10.46 -15.57
C VAL A 197 10.15 -9.38 -14.74
N ALA A 198 10.95 -8.52 -15.38
CA ALA A 198 11.58 -7.40 -14.70
C ALA A 198 10.53 -6.43 -14.13
N GLU A 199 9.47 -6.14 -14.89
CA GLU A 199 8.31 -5.36 -14.43
C GLU A 199 7.65 -5.99 -13.20
N LEU A 200 7.45 -7.31 -13.18
CA LEU A 200 6.85 -8.01 -12.05
C LEU A 200 7.70 -7.95 -10.76
N LEU A 201 9.02 -7.92 -10.87
CA LEU A 201 9.93 -7.90 -9.71
C LEU A 201 10.05 -6.50 -9.08
N ILE A 202 10.03 -5.46 -9.91
CA ILE A 202 10.26 -4.07 -9.47
C ILE A 202 8.98 -3.32 -9.09
N LEU A 203 7.83 -3.70 -9.64
CA LEU A 203 6.55 -3.07 -9.31
C LEU A 203 6.28 -3.06 -7.80
N PRO A 204 6.48 -4.17 -7.05
CA PRO A 204 6.36 -4.18 -5.60
C PRO A 204 7.31 -3.17 -4.93
N VAL A 205 8.55 -3.08 -5.40
CA VAL A 205 9.57 -2.17 -4.85
C VAL A 205 9.15 -0.72 -5.01
N ILE A 206 8.66 -0.34 -6.19
CA ILE A 206 8.13 1.02 -6.43
C ILE A 206 6.92 1.31 -5.54
N ALA A 207 6.04 0.32 -5.37
CA ALA A 207 4.86 0.47 -4.53
C ALA A 207 5.21 0.75 -3.06
N THR A 208 6.38 0.32 -2.57
CA THR A 208 6.83 0.65 -1.20
C THR A 208 7.03 2.16 -0.99
N LEU A 209 7.42 2.91 -2.03
CA LEU A 209 7.50 4.37 -1.97
C LEU A 209 6.12 5.00 -1.73
N GLY A 210 5.05 4.29 -2.10
CA GLY A 210 3.67 4.68 -1.83
C GLY A 210 3.28 4.65 -0.36
N PHE A 211 4.05 4.00 0.52
CA PHE A 211 3.79 4.04 1.97
C PHE A 211 4.11 5.41 2.59
N LEU A 212 5.06 6.16 2.04
CA LEU A 212 5.40 7.47 2.60
C LEU A 212 4.19 8.42 2.64
N PRO A 213 3.43 8.64 1.54
CA PRO A 213 2.22 9.44 1.61
C PRO A 213 1.16 8.82 2.52
N VAL A 214 1.03 7.49 2.62
CA VAL A 214 0.14 6.86 3.63
C VAL A 214 0.54 7.28 5.04
N PHE A 215 1.83 7.31 5.37
CA PHE A 215 2.32 7.76 6.68
C PHE A 215 2.07 9.25 6.91
N VAL A 216 2.23 10.09 5.89
CA VAL A 216 1.90 11.52 5.97
C VAL A 216 0.43 11.71 6.31
N TYR A 217 -0.46 10.96 5.64
CA TYR A 217 -1.89 11.02 5.93
C TYR A 217 -2.21 10.52 7.34
N GLY A 218 -1.63 9.39 7.74
CA GLY A 218 -1.82 8.84 9.08
C GLY A 218 -1.32 9.77 10.20
N ALA A 219 -0.18 10.43 10.00
CA ALA A 219 0.33 11.43 10.93
C ALA A 219 -0.52 12.70 11.00
N TRP A 220 -1.33 13.00 9.98
CA TRP A 220 -2.33 14.06 10.04
C TRP A 220 -3.61 13.61 10.74
N LEU A 221 -3.99 12.34 10.58
CA LEU A 221 -5.12 11.75 11.29
C LEU A 221 -4.89 11.61 12.79
N ALA A 222 -3.62 11.44 13.21
CA ALA A 222 -3.20 11.25 14.60
C ALA A 222 -3.82 12.29 15.54
#